data_AF-R1C7R5-F1
#
_entry.id   AF-R1C7R5-F1
#
_cell.length_a   1.000
_cell.length_b   1.000
_cell.length_c   1.000
_cell.angle_alpha   90.00
_cell.angle_beta   90.00
_cell.angle_gamma   90.00
#
_symmetry.space_group_name_H-M   'P 1'
#
loop_
_entity.id
_entity.type
_entity.pdbx_description
1 polymer ?
#
loop_
_entity_poly.entity_id
_entity_poly.type
_entity_poly.pdbx_seq_one_letter_code
_entity_poly.pdbx_strand_id
1 'polypeptide(L)'
;MRFVLLLSATAVAQKIGTLVNEQHPTIDFYECTEQACTSSPKPITLDANWRWYHDGTGSSNCFNDHFECGTPAECTRDCELEGISLSEYESTYGITAAGSELSLKFVTDHQYGTNVGSRTYLMNDDNSYYMFKLKNAEFTFDVDVSTLQCGMNGALYFVEMPEDGGLGAFPSNTAGANLGTGYCDAQCPHDIKYIHGETNSEGWTSGESGGRYGACCVEMDIWEANSFATAYTPHSCDTTKPDTDRYYRCDGEVDCGDGENRYNGVCDKNGCDFQPYRHGNTSFYGPGSSFRVDTTKKMTVVTQFITDDGTDDGTLSEIRRFYVQDGVVVQNPTVTKVGSPHDSITEGFCDAAAEWAADGTNFLEKGGMESMDIAHETGMVLVMSLWDDETVNMKWLDSDFGDPPSNLRGPCPGDETSTPEYVRENYPNSFVKFSNISAAATSSAGPGAQQTTATLT
;
A
#
# COMPACT_ATOMS: atom_id res chain seq x y z
N MET A 1 -34.91 44.93 -23.56
CA MET A 1 -34.44 43.58 -23.93
C MET A 1 -33.22 43.29 -23.04
N ARG A 2 -33.40 42.53 -21.95
CA ARG A 2 -32.29 42.16 -21.05
C ARG A 2 -31.61 40.94 -21.65
N PHE A 3 -30.35 41.09 -22.08
CA PHE A 3 -29.49 39.95 -22.40
C PHE A 3 -29.06 39.31 -21.08
N VAL A 4 -29.53 38.10 -20.82
CA VAL A 4 -28.94 37.23 -19.80
C VAL A 4 -27.73 36.58 -20.48
N LEU A 5 -26.53 37.07 -20.14
CA LEU A 5 -25.30 36.33 -20.43
C LEU A 5 -25.31 35.09 -19.53
N LEU A 6 -25.58 33.92 -20.09
CA LEU A 6 -25.14 32.68 -19.47
C LEU A 6 -23.62 32.63 -19.62
N LEU A 7 -22.88 32.89 -18.53
CA LEU A 7 -21.51 32.40 -18.45
C LEU A 7 -21.60 30.88 -18.34
N SER A 8 -21.24 30.18 -19.40
CA SER A 8 -20.90 28.76 -19.34
C SER A 8 -19.67 28.65 -18.44
N ALA A 9 -19.84 28.18 -17.20
CA ALA A 9 -18.71 27.73 -16.41
C ALA A 9 -18.11 26.53 -17.17
N THR A 10 -16.94 26.72 -17.78
CA THR A 10 -16.15 25.60 -18.30
C THR A 10 -15.76 24.76 -17.10
N ALA A 11 -16.30 23.54 -17.00
CA ALA A 11 -15.88 22.60 -15.97
C ALA A 11 -14.37 22.39 -16.10
N VAL A 12 -13.65 22.62 -14.99
CA VAL A 12 -12.23 22.32 -14.86
C VAL A 12 -12.14 20.83 -14.55
N ALA A 13 -11.50 20.06 -15.43
CA ALA A 13 -11.34 18.62 -15.27
C ALA A 13 -9.96 18.22 -15.78
N GLN A 14 -9.28 17.35 -15.03
CA GLN A 14 -8.12 16.61 -15.53
C GLN A 14 -8.55 15.81 -16.73
N LYS A 15 -7.62 15.68 -17.67
CA LYS A 15 -7.86 14.98 -18.93
C LYS A 15 -6.99 13.74 -19.01
N ILE A 16 -7.47 12.78 -19.78
CA ILE A 16 -6.68 11.63 -20.20
C ILE A 16 -5.86 12.05 -21.42
N GLY A 17 -4.55 11.82 -21.38
CA GLY A 17 -3.67 11.94 -22.53
C GLY A 17 -4.07 10.96 -23.63
N THR A 18 -3.69 11.26 -24.87
CA THR A 18 -4.10 10.43 -26.03
C THR A 18 -2.94 10.04 -26.91
N LEU A 19 -1.71 10.30 -26.48
CA LEU A 19 -0.51 9.93 -27.23
C LEU A 19 -0.20 8.45 -27.07
N VAL A 20 -0.52 7.89 -25.89
CA VAL A 20 -0.36 6.47 -25.57
C VAL A 20 -1.66 5.92 -25.02
N ASN A 21 -2.20 4.89 -25.67
CA ASN A 21 -3.36 4.19 -25.12
C ASN A 21 -2.91 3.30 -23.95
N GLU A 22 -3.58 3.41 -22.81
CA GLU A 22 -3.30 2.54 -21.65
C GLU A 22 -3.47 1.06 -22.00
N GLN A 23 -2.53 0.24 -21.54
CA GLN A 23 -2.59 -1.20 -21.65
C GLN A 23 -2.09 -1.86 -20.37
N HIS A 24 -2.99 -2.50 -19.64
CA HIS A 24 -2.66 -3.17 -18.38
C HIS A 24 -1.95 -4.52 -18.60
N PRO A 25 -0.78 -4.76 -17.99
CA PRO A 25 -0.29 -6.12 -17.80
C PRO A 25 -1.28 -6.91 -16.94
N THR A 26 -1.30 -8.23 -17.08
CA THR A 26 -2.24 -9.09 -16.34
C THR A 26 -1.49 -10.14 -15.53
N ILE A 27 -1.97 -10.40 -14.33
CA ILE A 27 -1.57 -11.57 -13.52
C ILE A 27 -2.77 -12.48 -13.25
N ASP A 28 -2.52 -13.78 -13.10
CA ASP A 28 -3.53 -14.73 -12.64
C ASP A 28 -3.79 -14.55 -11.14
N PHE A 29 -5.03 -14.24 -10.79
CA PHE A 29 -5.55 -14.18 -9.42
C PHE A 29 -6.42 -15.42 -9.15
N TYR A 30 -6.33 -15.98 -7.94
CA TYR A 30 -7.01 -17.23 -7.57
C TYR A 30 -8.10 -16.99 -6.51
N GLU A 31 -9.36 -17.19 -6.89
CA GLU A 31 -10.48 -17.21 -5.95
C GLU A 31 -10.70 -18.65 -5.46
N CYS A 32 -10.55 -18.87 -4.16
CA CYS A 32 -10.56 -20.20 -3.56
C CYS A 32 -11.80 -20.41 -2.68
N THR A 33 -12.32 -21.64 -2.73
CA THR A 33 -13.29 -22.20 -1.79
C THR A 33 -12.62 -23.35 -1.03
N GLU A 34 -13.29 -23.92 -0.03
CA GLU A 34 -12.78 -25.12 0.67
C GLU A 34 -12.46 -26.29 -0.27
N GLN A 35 -13.04 -26.35 -1.48
CA GLN A 35 -12.92 -27.48 -2.39
C GLN A 35 -12.01 -27.22 -3.60
N ALA A 36 -11.90 -25.98 -4.08
CA ALA A 36 -11.18 -25.64 -5.32
C ALA A 36 -10.85 -24.15 -5.41
N CYS A 37 -9.80 -23.84 -6.17
CA CYS A 37 -9.46 -22.48 -6.60
C CYS A 37 -9.77 -22.30 -8.09
N THR A 38 -10.30 -21.14 -8.45
CA THR A 38 -10.52 -20.72 -9.83
C THR A 38 -9.58 -19.56 -10.14
N SER A 39 -8.75 -19.72 -11.18
CA SER A 39 -7.89 -18.63 -11.64
C SER A 39 -8.61 -17.73 -12.63
N SER A 40 -8.43 -16.42 -12.51
CA SER A 40 -8.82 -15.46 -13.54
C SER A 40 -7.70 -14.43 -13.77
N PRO A 41 -7.37 -14.08 -15.02
CA PRO A 41 -6.42 -13.01 -15.27
C PRO A 41 -7.05 -11.68 -14.84
N LYS A 42 -6.34 -10.94 -14.00
CA LYS A 42 -6.70 -9.62 -13.50
C LYS A 42 -5.70 -8.59 -14.00
N PRO A 43 -6.15 -7.44 -14.53
CA PRO A 43 -5.25 -6.38 -14.93
C PRO A 43 -4.52 -5.74 -13.74
N ILE A 44 -3.36 -5.16 -14.01
CA ILE A 44 -2.58 -4.34 -13.08
C ILE A 44 -2.47 -2.94 -13.67
N THR A 45 -2.73 -1.91 -12.87
CA THR A 45 -2.51 -0.52 -13.27
C THR A 45 -1.43 0.13 -12.41
N LEU A 46 -0.61 0.99 -13.01
CA LEU A 46 0.33 1.84 -12.30
C LEU A 46 -0.38 3.06 -11.69
N ASP A 47 0.02 3.42 -10.48
CA ASP A 47 -0.42 4.63 -9.79
C ASP A 47 -0.19 5.90 -10.62
N ALA A 48 -1.15 6.84 -10.54
CA ALA A 48 -1.14 8.06 -11.30
C ALA A 48 0.12 8.93 -11.09
N ASN A 49 0.73 8.94 -9.89
CA ASN A 49 1.93 9.72 -9.61
C ASN A 49 3.10 9.39 -10.55
N TRP A 50 3.22 8.16 -11.03
CA TRP A 50 4.32 7.75 -11.91
C TRP A 50 4.10 8.10 -13.37
N ARG A 51 2.86 8.41 -13.77
CA ARG A 51 2.52 8.66 -15.16
C ARG A 51 3.07 10.00 -15.64
N TRP A 52 3.21 10.14 -16.94
CA TRP A 52 3.60 11.40 -17.55
C TRP A 52 2.44 12.39 -17.50
N TYR A 53 2.71 13.58 -16.95
CA TYR A 53 1.81 14.72 -16.95
C TYR A 53 2.28 15.72 -17.99
N HIS A 54 1.45 16.05 -18.96
CA HIS A 54 1.82 16.97 -20.04
C HIS A 54 0.67 17.88 -20.48
N ASP A 55 1.01 18.91 -21.25
CA ASP A 55 0.02 19.74 -21.93
C ASP A 55 -0.77 18.94 -22.99
N GLY A 56 -1.92 19.42 -23.43
CA GLY A 56 -2.74 18.70 -24.44
C GLY A 56 -2.11 18.51 -25.83
N THR A 57 -0.86 18.89 -26.05
CA THR A 57 -0.10 18.61 -27.27
C THR A 57 1.01 17.57 -27.07
N GLY A 58 1.33 17.22 -25.82
CA GLY A 58 2.50 16.39 -25.48
C GLY A 58 3.83 17.08 -25.65
N SER A 59 3.84 18.42 -25.77
CA SER A 59 5.07 19.17 -26.10
C SER A 59 5.79 19.71 -24.86
N SER A 60 5.08 19.86 -23.75
CA SER A 60 5.59 20.38 -22.49
C SER A 60 5.12 19.52 -21.32
N ASN A 61 6.02 19.31 -20.35
CA ASN A 61 5.66 18.66 -19.10
C ASN A 61 4.81 19.60 -18.25
N CYS A 62 3.84 19.03 -17.54
CA CYS A 62 3.13 19.70 -16.47
C CYS A 62 3.76 19.44 -15.10
N PHE A 63 4.57 18.38 -14.99
CA PHE A 63 5.28 18.02 -13.77
C PHE A 63 6.70 17.55 -14.09
N ASN A 64 7.68 18.08 -13.37
CA ASN A 64 9.09 17.70 -13.41
C ASN A 64 9.74 18.06 -12.08
N ASP A 65 9.63 17.17 -11.09
CA ASP A 65 9.88 17.38 -9.64
C ASP A 65 9.00 18.45 -8.96
N HIS A 66 8.43 19.35 -9.74
CA HIS A 66 7.49 20.38 -9.36
C HIS A 66 6.48 20.61 -10.48
N PHE A 67 5.35 21.23 -10.15
CA PHE A 67 4.33 21.60 -11.13
C PHE A 67 4.79 22.78 -12.00
N GLU A 68 4.80 22.59 -13.32
CA GLU A 68 5.19 23.55 -14.35
C GLU A 68 3.96 24.19 -15.04
N CYS A 69 2.89 24.37 -14.27
CA CYS A 69 1.60 24.88 -14.71
C CYS A 69 1.20 26.15 -13.92
N GLY A 70 0.08 26.78 -14.28
CA GLY A 70 -0.42 27.99 -13.61
C GLY A 70 -1.00 27.73 -12.22
N THR A 71 -2.16 28.32 -11.94
CA THR A 71 -2.92 28.04 -10.72
C THR A 71 -3.40 26.57 -10.66
N PRO A 72 -3.77 26.02 -9.49
CA PRO A 72 -4.31 24.65 -9.41
C PRO A 72 -5.47 24.37 -10.37
N ALA A 73 -6.38 25.34 -10.55
CA ALA A 73 -7.47 25.22 -11.51
C ALA A 73 -7.01 25.21 -12.97
N GLU A 74 -5.97 25.99 -13.32
CA GLU A 74 -5.39 25.95 -14.66
C GLU A 74 -4.63 24.65 -14.90
N CYS A 75 -3.88 24.20 -13.91
CA CYS A 75 -3.14 22.95 -13.95
C CYS A 75 -4.07 21.75 -14.14
N THR A 76 -5.13 21.65 -13.34
CA THR A 76 -6.17 20.62 -13.50
C THR A 76 -6.82 20.68 -14.88
N ARG A 77 -7.04 21.87 -15.46
CA ARG A 77 -7.67 22.02 -16.78
C ARG A 77 -6.74 21.65 -17.94
N ASP A 78 -5.47 22.01 -17.84
CA ASP A 78 -4.55 22.05 -18.97
C ASP A 78 -3.60 20.85 -19.03
N CYS A 79 -3.45 20.13 -17.92
CA CYS A 79 -2.61 18.94 -17.84
C CYS A 79 -3.40 17.65 -18.10
N GLU A 80 -2.76 16.74 -18.81
CA GLU A 80 -3.28 15.42 -19.17
C GLU A 80 -2.43 14.33 -18.52
N LEU A 81 -3.09 13.27 -18.08
CA LEU A 81 -2.47 12.07 -17.52
C LEU A 81 -2.35 11.02 -18.63
N GLU A 82 -1.13 10.65 -19.02
CA GLU A 82 -0.92 9.78 -20.18
C GLU A 82 -1.05 8.29 -19.83
N GLY A 83 -1.43 7.50 -20.84
CA GLY A 83 -1.41 6.05 -20.77
C GLY A 83 0.02 5.47 -20.82
N ILE A 84 0.11 4.17 -20.58
CA ILE A 84 1.34 3.38 -20.61
C ILE A 84 1.08 2.17 -21.49
N SER A 85 1.93 1.95 -22.50
CA SER A 85 1.90 0.73 -23.30
C SER A 85 2.47 -0.46 -22.52
N LEU A 86 2.12 -1.69 -22.91
CA LEU A 86 2.67 -2.91 -22.26
C LEU A 86 4.21 -2.93 -22.24
N SER A 87 4.86 -2.42 -23.30
CA SER A 87 6.32 -2.33 -23.35
C SER A 87 6.89 -1.27 -22.40
N GLU A 88 6.16 -0.20 -22.10
CA GLU A 88 6.62 0.87 -21.21
C GLU A 88 6.53 0.48 -19.74
N TYR A 89 5.57 -0.37 -19.35
CA TYR A 89 5.56 -1.00 -18.02
C TYR A 89 6.92 -1.62 -17.69
N GLU A 90 7.50 -2.41 -18.62
CA GLU A 90 8.83 -3.00 -18.42
C GLU A 90 9.96 -1.98 -18.65
N SER A 91 9.97 -1.31 -19.80
CA SER A 91 11.14 -0.52 -20.24
C SER A 91 11.30 0.83 -19.55
N THR A 92 10.23 1.37 -18.95
CA THR A 92 10.25 2.65 -18.22
C THR A 92 10.11 2.43 -16.73
N TYR A 93 9.20 1.56 -16.30
CA TYR A 93 8.88 1.40 -14.87
C TYR A 93 9.44 0.12 -14.23
N GLY A 94 10.04 -0.79 -15.01
CA GLY A 94 10.61 -2.03 -14.48
C GLY A 94 9.58 -3.02 -13.95
N ILE A 95 8.35 -2.94 -14.45
CA ILE A 95 7.21 -3.76 -14.05
C ILE A 95 7.03 -4.86 -15.10
N THR A 96 7.08 -6.11 -14.68
CA THR A 96 6.80 -7.26 -15.55
C THR A 96 5.76 -8.17 -14.91
N ALA A 97 4.88 -8.73 -15.74
CA ALA A 97 3.86 -9.68 -15.31
C ALA A 97 3.91 -10.93 -16.19
N ALA A 98 3.90 -12.11 -15.57
CA ALA A 98 3.92 -13.39 -16.27
C ALA A 98 3.20 -14.48 -15.47
N GLY A 99 2.11 -15.02 -16.02
CA GLY A 99 1.26 -15.97 -15.30
C GLY A 99 0.70 -15.32 -14.04
N SER A 100 0.99 -15.86 -12.87
CA SER A 100 0.59 -15.28 -11.58
C SER A 100 1.60 -14.30 -10.98
N GLU A 101 2.80 -14.14 -11.57
CA GLU A 101 3.89 -13.34 -10.99
C GLU A 101 3.88 -11.89 -11.50
N LEU A 102 3.95 -10.95 -10.56
CA LEU A 102 4.27 -9.54 -10.76
C LEU A 102 5.66 -9.27 -10.18
N SER A 103 6.60 -8.78 -10.99
CA SER A 103 7.92 -8.36 -10.56
C SER A 103 8.04 -6.84 -10.66
N LEU A 104 8.43 -6.20 -9.57
CA LEU A 104 8.68 -4.76 -9.49
C LEU A 104 10.18 -4.54 -9.29
N LYS A 105 10.85 -3.91 -10.27
CA LYS A 105 12.26 -3.56 -10.19
C LYS A 105 12.44 -2.20 -9.52
N PHE A 106 13.49 -2.07 -8.71
CA PHE A 106 13.75 -0.86 -7.93
C PHE A 106 14.16 0.34 -8.79
N VAL A 107 15.17 0.19 -9.67
CA VAL A 107 15.64 1.29 -10.55
C VAL A 107 15.61 0.86 -12.01
N THR A 108 14.99 1.70 -12.84
CA THR A 108 14.86 1.49 -14.29
C THR A 108 15.30 2.74 -15.04
N ASP A 109 16.46 2.65 -15.69
CA ASP A 109 16.92 3.68 -16.62
C ASP A 109 16.19 3.56 -17.97
N HIS A 110 15.71 4.67 -18.49
CA HIS A 110 15.03 4.75 -19.78
C HIS A 110 15.52 5.96 -20.56
N GLN A 111 15.02 6.14 -21.79
CA GLN A 111 15.54 7.17 -22.71
C GLN A 111 15.31 8.62 -22.24
N TYR A 112 14.46 8.86 -21.25
CA TYR A 112 14.11 10.19 -20.75
C TYR A 112 14.53 10.44 -19.29
N GLY A 113 15.12 9.46 -18.61
CA GLY A 113 15.47 9.59 -17.21
C GLY A 113 15.61 8.24 -16.51
N THR A 114 15.41 8.26 -15.20
CA THR A 114 15.48 7.09 -14.34
C THR A 114 14.20 7.04 -13.50
N ASN A 115 13.51 5.90 -13.54
CA ASN A 115 12.42 5.59 -12.64
C ASN A 115 12.96 4.92 -11.37
N VAL A 116 12.46 5.33 -10.21
CA VAL A 116 12.72 4.68 -8.92
C VAL A 116 11.39 4.24 -8.32
N GLY A 117 11.33 2.97 -7.92
CA GLY A 117 10.17 2.38 -7.28
C GLY A 117 8.95 2.29 -8.18
N SER A 118 7.88 1.75 -7.62
CA SER A 118 6.56 1.70 -8.26
C SER A 118 5.47 1.38 -7.23
N ARG A 119 4.24 1.80 -7.51
CA ARG A 119 3.03 1.41 -6.77
C ARG A 119 1.94 1.01 -7.75
N THR A 120 1.39 -0.19 -7.59
CA THR A 120 0.45 -0.78 -8.55
C THR A 120 -0.79 -1.31 -7.86
N TYR A 121 -1.90 -1.38 -8.59
CA TYR A 121 -3.20 -1.84 -8.09
C TYR A 121 -3.71 -3.04 -8.86
N LEU A 122 -4.36 -3.96 -8.16
CA LEU A 122 -5.11 -5.05 -8.81
C LEU A 122 -6.46 -4.52 -9.30
N MET A 123 -6.72 -4.70 -10.59
CA MET A 123 -7.95 -4.28 -11.24
C MET A 123 -8.96 -5.43 -11.34
N ASN A 124 -10.25 -5.12 -11.29
CA ASN A 124 -11.31 -6.06 -11.62
C ASN A 124 -11.52 -6.14 -13.15
N ASP A 125 -11.52 -4.98 -13.79
CA ASP A 125 -11.54 -4.75 -15.25
C ASP A 125 -10.81 -3.44 -15.58
N ASP A 126 -10.83 -2.97 -16.83
CA ASP A 126 -10.08 -1.76 -17.24
C ASP A 126 -10.51 -0.47 -16.52
N ASN A 127 -11.65 -0.43 -15.81
CA ASN A 127 -12.19 0.81 -15.22
C ASN A 127 -12.50 0.72 -13.73
N SER A 128 -12.24 -0.41 -13.10
CA SER A 128 -12.53 -0.63 -11.68
C SER A 128 -11.43 -1.45 -10.99
N TYR A 129 -11.07 -1.04 -9.78
CA TYR A 129 -10.21 -1.83 -8.90
C TYR A 129 -10.92 -3.12 -8.45
N TYR A 130 -10.14 -4.16 -8.13
CA TYR A 130 -10.71 -5.32 -7.48
C TYR A 130 -10.90 -5.03 -5.98
N MET A 131 -12.14 -5.00 -5.53
CA MET A 131 -12.50 -4.71 -4.15
C MET A 131 -12.51 -6.00 -3.31
N PHE A 132 -11.55 -6.11 -2.38
CA PHE A 132 -11.43 -7.24 -1.47
C PHE A 132 -12.25 -7.03 -0.21
N LYS A 133 -13.24 -7.91 0.01
CA LYS A 133 -13.94 -8.02 1.29
C LYS A 133 -13.23 -9.07 2.15
N LEU A 134 -12.66 -8.63 3.26
CA LEU A 134 -11.67 -9.42 3.99
C LEU A 134 -12.22 -10.00 5.31
N LYS A 135 -13.47 -9.71 5.70
CA LYS A 135 -14.08 -10.32 6.89
C LYS A 135 -14.20 -11.84 6.70
N ASN A 136 -13.75 -12.61 7.69
CA ASN A 136 -13.78 -14.07 7.68
C ASN A 136 -13.10 -14.65 6.42
N ALA A 137 -12.03 -14.00 5.97
CA ALA A 137 -11.28 -14.36 4.79
C ALA A 137 -9.81 -14.67 5.11
N GLU A 138 -9.21 -15.47 4.24
CA GLU A 138 -7.78 -15.74 4.18
C GLU A 138 -7.24 -15.15 2.88
N PHE A 139 -6.22 -14.30 2.99
CA PHE A 139 -5.49 -13.75 1.87
C PHE A 139 -4.07 -14.31 1.87
N THR A 140 -3.66 -14.85 0.72
CA THR A 140 -2.39 -15.56 0.57
C THR A 140 -1.66 -15.10 -0.68
N PHE A 141 -0.34 -15.07 -0.61
CA PHE A 141 0.53 -14.84 -1.76
C PHE A 141 1.90 -15.45 -1.53
N ASP A 142 2.61 -15.74 -2.62
CA ASP A 142 4.03 -16.04 -2.61
C ASP A 142 4.83 -14.76 -2.82
N VAL A 143 5.94 -14.61 -2.09
CA VAL A 143 6.84 -13.45 -2.21
C VAL A 143 8.31 -13.86 -2.25
N ASP A 144 9.08 -13.19 -3.11
CA ASP A 144 10.54 -13.22 -3.14
C ASP A 144 11.08 -11.81 -2.87
N VAL A 145 11.73 -11.65 -1.71
CA VAL A 145 12.40 -10.41 -1.28
C VAL A 145 13.92 -10.57 -1.21
N SER A 146 14.47 -11.65 -1.77
CA SER A 146 15.87 -12.07 -1.58
C SER A 146 16.91 -11.06 -2.07
N THR A 147 16.49 -10.12 -2.91
CA THR A 147 17.34 -9.04 -3.42
C THR A 147 17.17 -7.71 -2.67
N LEU A 148 16.11 -7.58 -1.86
CA LEU A 148 15.80 -6.34 -1.14
C LEU A 148 16.76 -6.14 0.03
N GLN A 149 17.48 -5.02 0.00
CA GLN A 149 18.47 -4.67 1.00
C GLN A 149 17.86 -3.84 2.14
N CYS A 150 18.67 -3.59 3.19
CA CYS A 150 18.37 -2.57 4.18
C CYS A 150 18.05 -1.22 3.50
N GLY A 151 17.04 -0.49 3.98
CA GLY A 151 16.62 0.77 3.35
C GLY A 151 15.56 0.61 2.24
N MET A 152 15.16 -0.61 1.90
CA MET A 152 14.11 -0.89 0.91
C MET A 152 12.87 -1.50 1.55
N ASN A 153 11.72 -1.35 0.90
CA ASN A 153 10.49 -2.03 1.28
C ASN A 153 9.72 -2.49 0.03
N GLY A 154 9.57 -3.81 -0.11
CA GLY A 154 8.65 -4.41 -1.06
C GLY A 154 7.33 -4.66 -0.34
N ALA A 155 6.37 -3.76 -0.51
CA ALA A 155 5.14 -3.77 0.26
C ALA A 155 3.94 -4.33 -0.51
N LEU A 156 3.09 -5.08 0.18
CA LEU A 156 1.80 -5.54 -0.29
C LEU A 156 0.77 -5.27 0.81
N TYR A 157 -0.24 -4.48 0.50
CA TYR A 157 -1.17 -3.93 1.48
C TYR A 157 -2.52 -3.60 0.85
N PHE A 158 -3.49 -3.24 1.69
CA PHE A 158 -4.82 -2.83 1.26
C PHE A 158 -5.13 -1.42 1.75
N VAL A 159 -5.82 -0.64 0.91
CA VAL A 159 -6.30 0.71 1.27
C VAL A 159 -7.77 0.88 0.89
N GLU A 160 -8.50 1.69 1.65
CA GLU A 160 -9.91 1.99 1.41
C GLU A 160 -10.11 3.04 0.30
N MET A 161 -9.51 2.77 -0.87
CA MET A 161 -9.68 3.56 -2.08
C MET A 161 -11.07 3.35 -2.72
N PRO A 162 -11.62 4.36 -3.42
CA PRO A 162 -12.84 4.18 -4.20
C PRO A 162 -12.61 3.23 -5.38
N GLU A 163 -13.56 2.32 -5.62
CA GLU A 163 -13.48 1.28 -6.67
C GLU A 163 -13.17 1.86 -8.06
N ASP A 164 -13.69 3.04 -8.39
CA ASP A 164 -13.51 3.70 -9.69
C ASP A 164 -12.37 4.74 -9.69
N GLY A 165 -11.54 4.77 -8.64
CA GLY A 165 -10.48 5.77 -8.47
C GLY A 165 -10.98 7.19 -8.25
N GLY A 166 -12.25 7.36 -7.86
CA GLY A 166 -12.91 8.64 -7.59
C GLY A 166 -13.61 9.24 -8.81
N LEU A 167 -13.78 8.48 -9.89
CA LEU A 167 -14.39 8.95 -11.15
C LEU A 167 -15.85 9.40 -10.95
N GLY A 168 -16.65 8.64 -10.22
CA GLY A 168 -18.05 8.92 -9.97
C GLY A 168 -18.27 10.01 -8.92
N ALA A 169 -17.38 10.08 -7.92
CA ALA A 169 -17.46 11.05 -6.83
C ALA A 169 -16.96 12.45 -7.23
N PHE A 170 -15.96 12.53 -8.11
CA PHE A 170 -15.31 13.79 -8.50
C PHE A 170 -15.42 14.02 -10.01
N PRO A 171 -16.39 14.81 -10.49
CA PRO A 171 -16.61 15.02 -11.93
C PRO A 171 -15.43 15.61 -12.71
N SER A 172 -14.45 16.19 -12.01
CA SER A 172 -13.20 16.70 -12.58
C SER A 172 -12.10 15.63 -12.72
N ASN A 173 -12.25 14.47 -12.07
CA ASN A 173 -11.48 13.27 -12.41
C ASN A 173 -12.11 12.66 -13.66
N THR A 174 -11.33 12.50 -14.72
CA THR A 174 -11.77 11.77 -15.92
C THR A 174 -10.95 10.52 -16.20
N ALA A 175 -9.84 10.32 -15.48
CA ALA A 175 -8.98 9.15 -15.56
C ALA A 175 -9.58 7.93 -14.83
N GLY A 176 -9.92 8.10 -13.55
CA GLY A 176 -10.37 7.01 -12.69
C GLY A 176 -9.34 5.88 -12.51
N ALA A 177 -9.83 4.72 -12.07
CA ALA A 177 -9.02 3.54 -11.83
C ALA A 177 -8.21 3.08 -13.06
N ASN A 178 -8.72 3.32 -14.27
CA ASN A 178 -8.01 3.00 -15.53
C ASN A 178 -6.59 3.62 -15.56
N LEU A 179 -6.40 4.83 -15.02
CA LEU A 179 -5.06 5.43 -14.91
C LEU A 179 -4.57 5.56 -13.45
N GLY A 180 -5.06 4.70 -12.56
CA GLY A 180 -4.48 4.56 -11.22
C GLY A 180 -4.72 5.75 -10.29
N THR A 181 -5.84 6.49 -10.42
CA THR A 181 -6.15 7.63 -9.55
C THR A 181 -6.81 7.23 -8.24
N GLY A 182 -6.81 8.14 -7.25
CA GLY A 182 -7.60 8.00 -6.03
C GLY A 182 -6.86 7.34 -4.87
N TYR A 183 -5.53 7.22 -4.97
CA TYR A 183 -4.72 6.70 -3.88
C TYR A 183 -4.86 7.54 -2.62
N CYS A 184 -4.85 6.83 -1.49
CA CYS A 184 -4.81 7.30 -0.13
C CYS A 184 -4.22 6.19 0.73
N ASP A 185 -3.73 6.55 1.91
CA ASP A 185 -3.29 5.61 2.93
C ASP A 185 -3.41 6.26 4.32
N ALA A 186 -2.97 5.58 5.39
CA ALA A 186 -3.11 6.11 6.74
C ALA A 186 -2.04 7.16 7.11
N GLN A 187 -1.01 7.35 6.28
CA GLN A 187 -0.02 8.41 6.42
C GLN A 187 -0.54 9.77 5.92
N CYS A 188 -1.69 9.80 5.25
CA CYS A 188 -2.25 11.02 4.64
C CYS A 188 -1.26 11.72 3.68
N PRO A 189 -0.68 11.02 2.69
CA PRO A 189 0.41 11.50 1.85
C PRO A 189 0.09 12.78 1.12
N HIS A 190 1.03 13.73 1.20
CA HIS A 190 0.98 15.02 0.50
C HIS A 190 1.60 14.96 -0.89
N ASP A 191 2.39 13.94 -1.18
CA ASP A 191 3.08 13.74 -2.48
C ASP A 191 2.12 13.25 -3.58
N ILE A 192 0.84 13.05 -3.28
CA ILE A 192 -0.16 12.67 -4.29
C ILE A 192 -0.45 13.87 -5.19
N LYS A 193 -0.09 13.74 -6.47
CA LYS A 193 -0.20 14.82 -7.47
C LYS A 193 -1.65 15.14 -7.82
N TYR A 194 -2.56 14.21 -7.62
CA TYR A 194 -3.98 14.34 -7.98
C TYR A 194 -4.91 13.80 -6.89
N ILE A 195 -5.67 14.69 -6.25
CA ILE A 195 -6.58 14.34 -5.14
C ILE A 195 -7.96 14.94 -5.43
N HIS A 196 -9.03 14.16 -5.28
CA HIS A 196 -10.42 14.60 -5.45
C HIS A 196 -10.71 15.27 -6.80
N GLY A 197 -10.04 14.83 -7.87
CA GLY A 197 -10.26 15.46 -9.17
C GLY A 197 -9.55 16.82 -9.33
N GLU A 198 -8.51 17.10 -8.55
CA GLU A 198 -7.71 18.34 -8.67
C GLU A 198 -6.22 18.05 -8.52
N THR A 199 -5.39 18.79 -9.26
CA THR A 199 -3.94 18.76 -9.04
C THR A 199 -3.59 19.32 -7.67
N ASN A 200 -2.70 18.65 -6.94
CA ASN A 200 -2.21 19.09 -5.64
C ASN A 200 -1.06 20.11 -5.77
N SER A 201 -1.18 21.04 -6.71
CA SER A 201 -0.09 21.95 -7.11
C SER A 201 0.10 23.15 -6.18
N GLU A 202 -0.88 23.44 -5.33
CA GLU A 202 -0.77 24.53 -4.37
C GLU A 202 0.30 24.21 -3.31
N GLY A 203 1.30 25.08 -3.20
CA GLY A 203 2.35 24.96 -2.19
C GLY A 203 3.34 23.81 -2.42
N TRP A 204 3.34 23.18 -3.60
CA TRP A 204 4.14 21.99 -3.88
C TRP A 204 5.63 22.16 -3.58
N THR A 205 6.19 21.20 -2.87
CA THR A 205 7.62 20.99 -2.63
C THR A 205 8.01 19.57 -3.07
N SER A 206 9.23 19.40 -3.57
CA SER A 206 9.73 18.10 -4.05
C SER A 206 9.89 17.09 -2.92
N GLY A 207 9.74 15.80 -3.22
CA GLY A 207 9.85 14.70 -2.26
C GLY A 207 8.55 14.49 -1.47
N GLU A 208 8.65 13.82 -0.31
CA GLU A 208 7.50 13.40 0.51
C GLU A 208 6.73 14.56 1.18
N SER A 209 7.23 15.79 1.13
CA SER A 209 6.51 16.98 1.62
C SER A 209 5.39 17.44 0.68
N GLY A 210 5.49 17.15 -0.63
CA GLY A 210 4.40 17.27 -1.59
C GLY A 210 3.64 18.59 -1.63
N GLY A 211 2.35 18.51 -1.94
CA GLY A 211 1.42 19.63 -2.06
C GLY A 211 0.67 19.96 -0.77
N ARG A 212 -0.27 20.91 -0.86
CA ARG A 212 -1.04 21.39 0.31
C ARG A 212 -1.89 20.30 0.98
N TYR A 213 -2.54 19.45 0.18
CA TYR A 213 -3.50 18.48 0.69
C TYR A 213 -2.87 17.11 0.87
N GLY A 214 -3.33 16.36 1.87
CA GLY A 214 -3.03 14.95 2.02
C GLY A 214 -4.23 14.06 1.64
N ALA A 215 -3.96 12.80 1.30
CA ALA A 215 -4.96 11.81 0.92
C ALA A 215 -5.04 10.67 1.95
N CYS A 216 -6.05 10.69 2.81
CA CYS A 216 -6.19 9.79 3.96
C CYS A 216 -7.24 8.69 3.73
N CYS A 217 -6.93 7.45 4.11
CA CYS A 217 -7.92 6.39 4.28
C CYS A 217 -7.37 5.24 5.15
N VAL A 218 -8.25 4.32 5.55
CA VAL A 218 -7.87 3.14 6.33
C VAL A 218 -6.91 2.26 5.51
N GLU A 219 -5.90 1.72 6.18
CA GLU A 219 -4.82 0.93 5.56
C GLU A 219 -4.57 -0.36 6.35
N MET A 220 -4.43 -1.47 5.63
CA MET A 220 -4.06 -2.76 6.19
C MET A 220 -2.80 -3.27 5.50
N ASP A 221 -1.68 -3.11 6.19
CA ASP A 221 -0.39 -3.62 5.75
C ASP A 221 -0.30 -5.11 5.99
N ILE A 222 -0.46 -5.87 4.91
CA ILE A 222 -0.27 -7.32 4.95
C ILE A 222 1.22 -7.62 5.06
N TRP A 223 2.03 -6.84 4.38
CA TRP A 223 3.44 -7.12 4.21
C TRP A 223 4.21 -5.85 3.93
N GLU A 224 5.00 -5.43 4.90
CA GLU A 224 6.10 -4.50 4.69
C GLU A 224 7.39 -5.24 5.01
N ALA A 225 8.31 -5.34 4.05
CA ALA A 225 9.50 -6.14 4.24
C ALA A 225 10.64 -5.84 3.27
N ASN A 226 11.83 -6.18 3.75
CA ASN A 226 12.98 -6.52 2.93
C ASN A 226 13.56 -7.86 3.42
N SER A 227 14.77 -8.24 2.98
CA SER A 227 15.37 -9.52 3.42
C SER A 227 15.65 -9.62 4.92
N PHE A 228 15.59 -8.52 5.69
CA PHE A 228 16.09 -8.46 7.06
C PHE A 228 15.01 -8.29 8.13
N ALA A 229 13.87 -7.68 7.78
CA ALA A 229 12.76 -7.46 8.69
C ALA A 229 11.43 -7.48 7.94
N THR A 230 10.35 -7.78 8.68
CA THR A 230 8.98 -7.71 8.16
C THR A 230 8.00 -7.31 9.26
N ALA A 231 6.96 -6.57 8.89
CA ALA A 231 5.82 -6.21 9.71
C ALA A 231 4.50 -6.50 8.98
N TYR A 232 3.42 -6.64 9.75
CA TYR A 232 2.05 -6.49 9.27
C TYR A 232 1.27 -5.66 10.28
N THR A 233 0.47 -4.72 9.79
CA THR A 233 0.04 -3.57 10.57
C THR A 233 -1.33 -3.06 10.09
N PRO A 234 -2.39 -3.14 10.91
CA PRO A 234 -3.60 -2.37 10.67
C PRO A 234 -3.39 -0.92 11.11
N HIS A 235 -3.84 0.01 10.27
CA HIS A 235 -3.89 1.44 10.52
C HIS A 235 -5.33 1.94 10.41
N SER A 236 -5.80 2.56 11.49
CA SER A 236 -7.20 3.02 11.58
C SER A 236 -7.32 4.51 11.32
N CYS A 237 -8.46 4.91 10.79
CA CYS A 237 -8.78 6.33 10.55
C CYS A 237 -10.16 6.65 11.10
N ASP A 238 -10.37 7.92 11.46
CA ASP A 238 -11.68 8.43 11.85
C ASP A 238 -12.66 8.37 10.66
N THR A 239 -13.41 7.27 10.57
CA THR A 239 -14.41 7.00 9.53
C THR A 239 -15.67 7.87 9.63
N THR A 240 -15.75 8.77 10.61
CA THR A 240 -16.91 9.67 10.79
C THR A 240 -16.82 10.97 9.98
N LYS A 241 -15.67 11.23 9.35
CA LYS A 241 -15.47 12.41 8.51
C LYS A 241 -16.31 12.32 7.22
N PRO A 242 -17.13 13.34 6.93
CA PRO A 242 -17.79 13.41 5.63
C PRO A 242 -16.76 13.86 4.60
N ASP A 243 -16.30 12.96 3.75
CA ASP A 243 -16.40 13.16 2.31
C ASP A 243 -16.14 11.81 1.59
N THR A 244 -17.13 11.47 0.76
CA THR A 244 -17.24 10.35 -0.20
C THR A 244 -16.41 9.10 0.08
N ASP A 245 -17.07 8.09 0.64
CA ASP A 245 -16.59 6.69 0.72
C ASP A 245 -15.26 6.48 1.46
N ARG A 246 -14.95 7.32 2.45
CA ARG A 246 -13.79 7.18 3.36
C ARG A 246 -12.43 7.42 2.70
N TYR A 247 -12.44 7.96 1.48
CA TYR A 247 -11.31 8.60 0.83
C TYR A 247 -11.30 10.11 1.15
N TYR A 248 -10.57 10.48 2.20
CA TYR A 248 -10.61 11.82 2.76
C TYR A 248 -9.44 12.69 2.29
N ARG A 249 -9.74 13.89 1.82
CA ARG A 249 -8.71 14.92 1.54
C ARG A 249 -8.57 15.81 2.77
N CYS A 250 -7.46 15.67 3.48
CA CYS A 250 -7.16 16.51 4.63
C CYS A 250 -6.54 17.85 4.19
N ASP A 251 -6.68 18.89 5.02
CA ASP A 251 -6.06 20.20 4.79
C ASP A 251 -5.44 20.75 6.10
N GLY A 252 -4.13 21.01 6.04
CA GLY A 252 -3.36 21.59 7.13
C GLY A 252 -2.82 20.57 8.14
N GLU A 253 -1.78 21.00 8.85
CA GLU A 253 -0.92 20.12 9.66
C GLU A 253 -1.68 19.27 10.69
N VAL A 254 -2.73 19.82 11.30
CA VAL A 254 -3.49 19.09 12.33
C VAL A 254 -4.37 18.02 11.73
N ASP A 255 -5.02 18.30 10.59
CA ASP A 255 -5.98 17.41 9.97
C ASP A 255 -5.26 16.23 9.28
N CYS A 256 -4.15 16.52 8.61
CA CYS A 256 -3.28 15.53 7.97
C CYS A 256 -2.33 14.81 8.92
N GLY A 257 -2.18 15.31 10.16
CA GLY A 257 -1.30 14.73 11.17
C GLY A 257 0.18 14.90 10.86
N ASP A 258 0.59 16.11 10.48
CA ASP A 258 1.94 16.41 10.02
C ASP A 258 2.87 16.81 11.17
N GLY A 259 4.13 16.38 11.08
CA GLY A 259 5.18 16.72 12.05
C GLY A 259 4.75 16.41 13.48
N GLU A 260 4.74 17.43 14.34
CA GLU A 260 4.33 17.32 15.76
C GLU A 260 2.85 16.93 15.93
N ASN A 261 2.04 16.99 14.87
CA ASN A 261 0.64 16.59 14.87
C ASN A 261 0.41 15.13 14.47
N ARG A 262 1.46 14.30 14.38
CA ARG A 262 1.38 12.87 14.01
C ARG A 262 0.22 12.10 14.64
N TYR A 263 -0.14 12.43 15.88
CA TYR A 263 -1.20 11.75 16.64
C TYR A 263 -2.53 12.55 16.72
N ASN A 264 -2.59 13.74 16.12
CA ASN A 264 -3.76 14.62 16.12
C ASN A 264 -4.58 14.51 14.81
N GLY A 265 -3.98 13.97 13.75
CA GLY A 265 -4.59 13.78 12.43
C GLY A 265 -5.79 12.86 12.41
N VAL A 266 -6.42 12.72 11.24
CA VAL A 266 -7.59 11.84 11.07
C VAL A 266 -7.23 10.35 11.11
N CYS A 267 -5.99 9.99 10.78
CA CYS A 267 -5.51 8.61 10.75
C CYS A 267 -4.46 8.33 11.83
N ASP A 268 -4.35 7.06 12.20
CA ASP A 268 -3.25 6.53 12.97
C ASP A 268 -2.07 6.20 12.05
N LYS A 269 -1.04 7.04 12.11
CA LYS A 269 0.17 6.89 11.30
C LYS A 269 1.11 5.78 11.80
N ASN A 270 0.96 5.32 13.05
CA ASN A 270 1.85 4.30 13.63
C ASN A 270 1.33 2.89 13.39
N GLY A 271 0.03 2.69 13.49
CA GLY A 271 -0.58 1.37 13.40
C GLY A 271 -0.45 0.56 14.69
N CYS A 272 -0.98 -0.66 14.63
CA CYS A 272 -0.75 -1.72 15.61
C CYS A 272 0.12 -2.83 15.00
N ASP A 273 1.42 -2.62 14.89
CA ASP A 273 2.32 -3.51 14.16
C ASP A 273 2.62 -4.81 14.91
N PHE A 274 2.62 -5.93 14.18
CA PHE A 274 3.26 -7.16 14.63
C PHE A 274 4.54 -7.39 13.84
N GLN A 275 5.65 -7.11 14.51
CA GLN A 275 6.99 -7.09 13.93
C GLN A 275 7.90 -8.02 14.77
N PRO A 276 8.27 -9.24 14.29
CA PRO A 276 8.93 -10.24 15.14
C PRO A 276 10.21 -9.78 15.83
N TYR A 277 11.03 -8.98 15.14
CA TYR A 277 12.33 -8.53 15.66
C TYR A 277 12.16 -7.53 16.81
N ARG A 278 11.31 -6.52 16.62
CA ARG A 278 10.85 -5.50 17.58
C ARG A 278 10.37 -6.15 18.85
N HIS A 279 9.53 -7.15 18.68
CA HIS A 279 8.98 -7.93 19.78
C HIS A 279 9.91 -9.00 20.36
N GLY A 280 11.17 -9.05 19.91
CA GLY A 280 12.26 -9.76 20.56
C GLY A 280 12.69 -11.09 19.92
N ASN A 281 12.07 -11.52 18.84
CA ASN A 281 12.47 -12.72 18.11
C ASN A 281 13.35 -12.37 16.91
N THR A 282 14.64 -12.20 17.16
CA THR A 282 15.65 -11.82 16.16
C THR A 282 16.13 -12.99 15.28
N SER A 283 15.49 -14.16 15.37
CA SER A 283 15.86 -15.39 14.64
C SER A 283 14.71 -15.98 13.84
N PHE A 284 13.56 -15.31 13.82
CA PHE A 284 12.38 -15.79 13.11
C PHE A 284 12.50 -15.58 11.61
N TYR A 285 12.80 -14.36 11.18
CA TYR A 285 12.81 -13.95 9.78
C TYR A 285 14.17 -13.31 9.44
N GLY A 286 14.79 -13.73 8.34
CA GLY A 286 16.05 -13.15 7.89
C GLY A 286 16.79 -14.01 6.85
N PRO A 287 17.95 -13.54 6.35
CA PRO A 287 18.62 -14.19 5.23
C PRO A 287 19.43 -15.41 5.69
N GLY A 288 19.00 -16.58 5.25
CA GLY A 288 19.72 -17.85 5.41
C GLY A 288 19.00 -18.86 6.28
N SER A 289 19.41 -20.12 6.15
CA SER A 289 18.77 -21.28 6.79
C SER A 289 18.86 -21.35 8.32
N SER A 290 19.52 -20.39 8.96
CA SER A 290 19.49 -20.23 10.42
C SER A 290 18.21 -19.57 10.93
N PHE A 291 17.46 -18.89 10.06
CA PHE A 291 16.17 -18.29 10.40
C PHE A 291 15.03 -19.30 10.22
N ARG A 292 13.89 -19.08 10.90
CA ARG A 292 12.70 -19.92 10.74
C ARG A 292 12.06 -19.73 9.36
N VAL A 293 12.10 -18.50 8.85
CA VAL A 293 11.72 -18.10 7.50
C VAL A 293 12.97 -17.54 6.83
N ASP A 294 13.50 -18.26 5.85
CA ASP A 294 14.73 -17.94 5.13
C ASP A 294 14.42 -17.01 3.95
N THR A 295 14.80 -15.73 4.06
CA THR A 295 14.48 -14.72 3.04
C THR A 295 15.32 -14.82 1.78
N THR A 296 16.32 -15.71 1.74
CA THR A 296 17.07 -16.00 0.51
C THR A 296 16.28 -16.85 -0.49
N LYS A 297 15.06 -17.26 -0.11
CA LYS A 297 14.14 -18.05 -0.92
C LYS A 297 12.74 -17.46 -0.90
N LYS A 298 11.98 -17.78 -1.94
CA LYS A 298 10.53 -17.53 -1.98
C LYS A 298 9.83 -18.16 -0.77
N MET A 299 8.80 -17.50 -0.28
CA MET A 299 7.91 -17.97 0.79
C MET A 299 6.46 -17.67 0.45
N THR A 300 5.54 -18.46 0.97
CA THR A 300 4.11 -18.12 1.00
C THR A 300 3.82 -17.40 2.31
N VAL A 301 3.11 -16.27 2.23
CA VAL A 301 2.59 -15.51 3.37
C VAL A 301 1.09 -15.70 3.41
N VAL A 302 0.57 -16.11 4.56
CA VAL A 302 -0.87 -16.32 4.77
C VAL A 302 -1.35 -15.40 5.89
N THR A 303 -2.39 -14.62 5.60
CA THR A 303 -3.03 -13.72 6.57
C THR A 303 -4.50 -14.08 6.67
N GLN A 304 -4.99 -14.29 7.89
CA GLN A 304 -6.38 -14.64 8.16
C GLN A 304 -7.05 -13.56 8.99
N PHE A 305 -8.26 -13.17 8.61
CA PHE A 305 -9.06 -12.14 9.24
C PHE A 305 -10.26 -12.77 9.92
N ILE A 306 -10.12 -13.05 11.21
CA ILE A 306 -11.07 -13.87 11.96
C ILE A 306 -12.15 -12.99 12.56
N THR A 307 -13.41 -13.33 12.29
CA THR A 307 -14.57 -12.72 12.94
C THR A 307 -14.94 -13.48 14.21
N ASP A 308 -15.57 -12.78 15.16
CA ASP A 308 -15.92 -13.29 16.49
C ASP A 308 -16.86 -14.51 16.48
N ASP A 309 -17.69 -14.63 15.45
CA ASP A 309 -18.62 -15.74 15.24
C ASP A 309 -18.27 -16.67 14.06
N GLY A 310 -17.16 -16.40 13.36
CA GLY A 310 -16.68 -17.18 12.21
C GLY A 310 -17.55 -17.04 10.96
N THR A 311 -18.28 -15.93 10.81
CA THR A 311 -19.08 -15.60 9.63
C THR A 311 -18.61 -14.30 8.98
N ASP A 312 -18.97 -14.10 7.71
CA ASP A 312 -18.60 -12.89 6.94
C ASP A 312 -19.25 -11.61 7.50
N ASP A 313 -20.32 -11.74 8.29
CA ASP A 313 -21.04 -10.64 8.93
C ASP A 313 -20.57 -10.37 10.38
N GLY A 314 -19.86 -11.32 11.01
CA GLY A 314 -19.35 -11.19 12.38
C GLY A 314 -18.29 -10.09 12.52
N THR A 315 -17.98 -9.64 13.73
CA THR A 315 -17.03 -8.54 13.93
C THR A 315 -15.59 -9.04 13.87
N LEU A 316 -14.71 -8.40 13.09
CA LEU A 316 -13.28 -8.68 13.05
C LEU A 316 -12.69 -8.65 14.47
N SER A 317 -12.06 -9.75 14.86
CA SER A 317 -11.57 -9.98 16.22
C SER A 317 -10.07 -10.27 16.29
N GLU A 318 -9.51 -10.86 15.23
CA GLU A 318 -8.12 -11.31 15.20
C GLU A 318 -7.57 -11.31 13.77
N ILE A 319 -6.34 -10.81 13.60
CA ILE A 319 -5.55 -10.93 12.36
C ILE A 319 -4.39 -11.89 12.63
N ARG A 320 -4.45 -13.08 12.03
CA ARG A 320 -3.45 -14.14 12.20
C ARG A 320 -2.51 -14.21 11.01
N ARG A 321 -1.29 -14.68 11.30
CA ARG A 321 -0.23 -14.87 10.31
C ARG A 321 0.32 -16.29 10.40
N PHE A 322 0.68 -16.86 9.26
CA PHE A 322 1.68 -17.93 9.19
C PHE A 322 2.35 -17.91 7.82
N TYR A 323 3.39 -18.71 7.67
CA TYR A 323 4.17 -18.82 6.44
C TYR A 323 4.19 -20.26 5.95
N VAL A 324 4.43 -20.46 4.66
CA VAL A 324 4.81 -21.76 4.11
C VAL A 324 6.11 -21.60 3.33
N GLN A 325 7.13 -22.39 3.65
CA GLN A 325 8.39 -22.37 2.93
C GLN A 325 8.90 -23.80 2.74
N ASP A 326 9.31 -24.14 1.51
CA ASP A 326 9.72 -25.49 1.13
C ASP A 326 8.67 -26.57 1.53
N GLY A 327 7.38 -26.22 1.45
CA GLY A 327 6.25 -27.10 1.82
C GLY A 327 6.02 -27.27 3.33
N VAL A 328 6.74 -26.51 4.16
CA VAL A 328 6.63 -26.56 5.62
C VAL A 328 5.88 -25.33 6.13
N VAL A 329 4.82 -25.55 6.91
CA VAL A 329 4.12 -24.48 7.62
C VAL A 329 4.98 -23.97 8.78
N VAL A 330 5.17 -22.65 8.84
CA VAL A 330 5.88 -21.94 9.91
C VAL A 330 4.89 -20.98 10.56
N GLN A 331 4.45 -21.31 11.77
CA GLN A 331 3.55 -20.47 12.56
C GLN A 331 4.23 -19.14 12.92
N ASN A 332 3.45 -18.06 13.02
CA ASN A 332 3.94 -16.78 13.55
C ASN A 332 4.57 -16.98 14.94
N PRO A 333 5.62 -16.23 15.30
CA PRO A 333 6.27 -16.45 16.58
C PRO A 333 5.43 -15.89 17.70
N THR A 334 5.33 -16.61 18.82
CA THR A 334 4.78 -16.03 20.05
C THR A 334 5.75 -15.00 20.63
N VAL A 335 5.26 -13.77 20.81
CA VAL A 335 5.99 -12.65 21.42
C VAL A 335 5.59 -12.48 22.88
N THR A 336 6.54 -12.03 23.71
CA THR A 336 6.35 -11.90 25.17
C THR A 336 6.87 -10.58 25.75
N LYS A 337 7.47 -9.71 24.92
CA LYS A 337 7.94 -8.39 25.37
C LYS A 337 6.79 -7.47 25.78
N VAL A 338 5.61 -7.65 25.19
CA VAL A 338 4.39 -6.88 25.44
C VAL A 338 3.57 -7.43 26.63
N GLY A 339 4.14 -8.28 27.49
CA GLY A 339 3.44 -8.85 28.64
C GLY A 339 2.96 -10.28 28.40
N SER A 340 1.65 -10.50 28.28
CA SER A 340 1.12 -11.84 27.97
C SER A 340 1.66 -12.35 26.63
N PRO A 341 1.74 -13.68 26.43
CA PRO A 341 2.10 -14.22 25.13
C PRO A 341 1.05 -13.89 24.05
N HIS A 342 1.49 -13.35 22.91
CA HIS A 342 0.65 -13.10 21.72
C HIS A 342 1.33 -13.63 20.47
N ASP A 343 0.58 -14.10 19.48
CA ASP A 343 1.08 -14.54 18.16
C ASP A 343 0.23 -14.02 16.99
N SER A 344 -0.70 -13.11 17.28
CA SER A 344 -1.62 -12.48 16.34
C SER A 344 -1.96 -11.06 16.80
N ILE A 345 -2.56 -10.27 15.90
CA ILE A 345 -3.06 -8.94 16.23
C ILE A 345 -4.50 -9.08 16.71
N THR A 346 -4.75 -8.56 17.89
CA THR A 346 -6.06 -8.48 18.55
C THR A 346 -6.12 -7.14 19.28
N GLU A 347 -7.30 -6.68 19.68
CA GLU A 347 -7.40 -5.46 20.51
C GLU A 347 -6.53 -5.54 21.78
N GLY A 348 -6.51 -6.70 22.44
CA GLY A 348 -5.67 -6.92 23.62
C GLY A 348 -4.17 -6.92 23.34
N PHE A 349 -3.74 -7.39 22.15
CA PHE A 349 -2.35 -7.23 21.72
C PHE A 349 -2.03 -5.76 21.46
N CYS A 350 -2.91 -5.01 20.79
CA CYS A 350 -2.68 -3.60 20.47
C CYS A 350 -2.57 -2.73 21.73
N ASP A 351 -3.45 -2.93 22.71
CA ASP A 351 -3.39 -2.24 24.01
C ASP A 351 -2.05 -2.54 24.72
N ALA A 352 -1.66 -3.80 24.79
CA ALA A 352 -0.43 -4.23 25.43
C ALA A 352 0.84 -3.77 24.69
N ALA A 353 0.81 -3.76 23.35
CA ALA A 353 1.89 -3.29 22.50
C ALA A 353 2.06 -1.77 22.62
N ALA A 354 0.97 -1.01 22.63
CA ALA A 354 1.00 0.44 22.84
C ALA A 354 1.57 0.81 24.22
N GLU A 355 1.13 0.12 25.29
CA GLU A 355 1.68 0.33 26.64
C GLU A 355 3.17 -0.01 26.72
N TRP A 356 3.59 -1.13 26.13
CA TRP A 356 4.99 -1.56 26.13
C TRP A 356 5.88 -0.63 25.30
N ALA A 357 5.44 -0.27 24.10
CA ALA A 357 6.21 0.54 23.17
C ALA A 357 6.34 1.99 23.64
N ALA A 358 5.30 2.50 24.32
CA ALA A 358 5.20 3.87 24.79
C ALA A 358 5.52 4.91 23.68
N ASP A 359 5.18 4.57 22.44
CA ASP A 359 5.51 5.36 21.23
C ASP A 359 4.40 6.32 20.80
N GLY A 360 3.35 6.43 21.62
CA GLY A 360 2.24 7.35 21.41
C GLY A 360 1.26 6.94 20.31
N THR A 361 1.34 5.71 19.77
CA THR A 361 0.34 5.21 18.81
C THR A 361 -1.09 5.49 19.28
N ASN A 362 -1.95 5.91 18.36
CA ASN A 362 -3.33 6.28 18.61
C ASN A 362 -4.31 5.34 17.87
N PHE A 363 -3.86 4.15 17.44
CA PHE A 363 -4.67 3.12 16.77
C PHE A 363 -6.05 2.93 17.40
N LEU A 364 -6.09 2.64 18.70
CA LEU A 364 -7.33 2.41 19.45
C LEU A 364 -8.21 3.68 19.53
N GLU A 365 -7.60 4.87 19.60
CA GLU A 365 -8.33 6.14 19.62
C GLU A 365 -8.94 6.48 18.25
N LYS A 366 -8.33 6.00 17.15
CA LYS A 366 -8.82 6.14 15.77
C LYS A 366 -9.78 5.02 15.34
N GLY A 367 -10.36 4.31 16.31
CA GLY A 367 -11.36 3.28 16.07
C GLY A 367 -10.80 1.86 16.03
N GLY A 368 -9.48 1.68 16.12
CA GLY A 368 -8.82 0.40 16.30
C GLY A 368 -9.35 -0.70 15.37
N MET A 369 -9.62 -1.87 15.93
CA MET A 369 -10.15 -3.02 15.18
C MET A 369 -11.56 -2.77 14.60
N GLU A 370 -12.37 -1.90 15.21
CA GLU A 370 -13.69 -1.54 14.66
C GLU A 370 -13.55 -0.77 13.34
N SER A 371 -12.65 0.23 13.26
CA SER A 371 -12.37 0.91 11.99
C SER A 371 -11.91 -0.07 10.91
N MET A 372 -11.09 -1.05 11.28
CA MET A 372 -10.60 -2.07 10.35
C MET A 372 -11.71 -3.04 9.90
N ASP A 373 -12.59 -3.45 10.81
CA ASP A 373 -13.77 -4.27 10.51
C ASP A 373 -14.63 -3.63 9.41
N ILE A 374 -14.91 -2.32 9.57
CA ILE A 374 -15.78 -1.64 8.62
C ILE A 374 -15.10 -1.46 7.25
N ALA A 375 -13.78 -1.25 7.21
CA ALA A 375 -13.03 -1.21 5.94
C ALA A 375 -13.04 -2.59 5.24
N HIS A 376 -12.86 -3.67 6.00
CA HIS A 376 -12.92 -5.04 5.49
C HIS A 376 -14.32 -5.43 4.98
N GLU A 377 -15.40 -4.87 5.56
CA GLU A 377 -16.78 -5.05 5.08
C GLU A 377 -17.05 -4.29 3.78
N THR A 378 -16.56 -3.05 3.73
CA THR A 378 -16.78 -2.12 2.61
C THR A 378 -16.06 -2.63 1.36
N GLY A 379 -14.83 -3.11 1.55
CA GLY A 379 -13.96 -3.58 0.50
C GLY A 379 -12.75 -2.67 0.35
N MET A 380 -11.57 -3.25 0.17
CA MET A 380 -10.32 -2.51 0.03
C MET A 380 -9.59 -2.87 -1.26
N VAL A 381 -8.80 -1.94 -1.78
CA VAL A 381 -8.00 -2.13 -3.00
C VAL A 381 -6.64 -2.71 -2.65
N LEU A 382 -6.23 -3.77 -3.34
CA LEU A 382 -4.90 -4.36 -3.21
C LEU A 382 -3.84 -3.47 -3.86
N VAL A 383 -2.80 -3.15 -3.10
CA VAL A 383 -1.63 -2.40 -3.54
C VAL A 383 -0.38 -3.27 -3.47
N MET A 384 0.45 -3.19 -4.49
CA MET A 384 1.78 -3.83 -4.55
C MET A 384 2.81 -2.79 -4.95
N SER A 385 3.87 -2.65 -4.15
CA SER A 385 4.86 -1.58 -4.35
C SER A 385 6.28 -2.00 -4.00
N LEU A 386 7.23 -1.20 -4.46
CA LEU A 386 8.63 -1.25 -4.06
C LEU A 386 9.16 0.17 -3.94
N TRP A 387 9.70 0.53 -2.77
CA TRP A 387 10.12 1.89 -2.46
C TRP A 387 11.29 1.93 -1.48
N ASP A 388 11.94 3.09 -1.43
CA ASP A 388 12.84 3.52 -0.37
C ASP A 388 12.25 4.76 0.34
N ASP A 389 12.69 5.04 1.56
CA ASP A 389 12.10 6.04 2.43
C ASP A 389 13.00 7.27 2.53
N GLU A 390 12.54 8.40 1.99
CA GLU A 390 13.30 9.66 1.97
C GLU A 390 13.26 10.40 3.31
N THR A 391 12.35 10.05 4.21
CA THR A 391 12.20 10.72 5.50
C THR A 391 13.09 10.11 6.58
N VAL A 392 13.12 8.77 6.72
CA VAL A 392 13.89 8.11 7.78
C VAL A 392 14.65 6.86 7.34
N ASN A 393 14.95 6.69 6.05
CA ASN A 393 15.81 5.61 5.52
C ASN A 393 15.34 4.19 5.89
N MET A 394 14.03 3.97 5.99
CA MET A 394 13.40 2.68 6.32
C MET A 394 13.73 2.17 7.73
N LYS A 395 14.27 3.02 8.60
CA LYS A 395 14.72 2.60 9.93
C LYS A 395 13.59 2.07 10.80
N TRP A 396 12.37 2.58 10.60
CA TRP A 396 11.17 2.14 11.31
C TRP A 396 10.78 0.69 10.98
N LEU A 397 11.34 0.09 9.92
CA LEU A 397 11.14 -1.31 9.56
C LEU A 397 12.31 -2.18 9.99
N ASP A 398 13.55 -1.78 9.68
CA ASP A 398 14.69 -2.69 9.67
C ASP A 398 15.88 -2.31 10.56
N SER A 399 15.80 -1.22 11.33
CA SER A 399 16.93 -0.68 12.10
C SER A 399 16.55 -0.25 13.52
N ASP A 400 17.38 0.58 14.15
CA ASP A 400 17.13 1.25 15.43
C ASP A 400 16.39 2.59 15.18
N PHE A 401 15.11 2.64 15.56
CA PHE A 401 14.22 3.77 15.35
C PHE A 401 13.20 3.96 16.48
N GLY A 402 13.22 5.17 17.06
CA GLY A 402 12.38 5.56 18.21
C GLY A 402 13.10 5.36 19.54
N ASP A 403 12.34 5.35 20.63
CA ASP A 403 12.87 5.22 21.98
C ASP A 403 12.78 3.77 22.50
N PRO A 404 13.71 3.32 23.37
CA PRO A 404 13.56 2.06 24.08
C PRO A 404 12.25 2.01 24.89
N PRO A 405 11.60 0.84 25.00
CA PRO A 405 12.14 -0.49 24.70
C PRO A 405 11.87 -1.00 23.27
N SER A 406 11.18 -0.23 22.42
CA SER A 406 10.65 -0.70 21.13
C SER A 406 11.44 -0.25 19.90
N ASN A 407 12.60 0.37 20.14
CA ASN A 407 13.42 1.00 19.10
C ASN A 407 14.10 0.01 18.14
N LEU A 408 14.45 -1.19 18.59
CA LEU A 408 15.18 -2.16 17.76
C LEU A 408 14.23 -2.96 16.87
N ARG A 409 14.23 -2.70 15.57
CA ARG A 409 13.28 -3.28 14.59
C ARG A 409 13.95 -4.17 13.56
N GLY A 410 15.26 -4.07 13.40
CA GLY A 410 15.99 -5.06 12.62
C GLY A 410 17.49 -4.95 12.82
N PRO A 411 18.26 -5.76 12.07
CA PRO A 411 19.71 -5.79 12.18
C PRO A 411 20.40 -4.70 11.36
N CYS A 412 19.66 -3.90 10.58
CA CYS A 412 20.25 -2.96 9.64
C CYS A 412 20.90 -1.76 10.36
N PRO A 413 21.99 -1.20 9.82
CA PRO A 413 22.64 -0.02 10.41
C PRO A 413 21.75 1.23 10.46
N GLY A 414 20.92 1.44 9.42
CA GLY A 414 20.02 2.59 9.33
C GLY A 414 20.71 3.93 9.06
N ASP A 415 21.99 3.90 8.67
CA ASP A 415 22.81 5.08 8.37
C ASP A 415 23.06 5.20 6.85
N GLU A 416 24.25 5.67 6.45
CA GLU A 416 24.64 5.90 5.05
C GLU A 416 24.24 4.75 4.12
N THR A 417 24.42 3.49 4.55
CA THR A 417 24.12 2.31 3.72
C THR A 417 22.63 1.98 3.54
N SER A 418 21.75 2.69 4.23
CA SER A 418 20.29 2.58 4.14
C SER A 418 19.65 3.80 3.48
N THR A 419 20.43 4.83 3.12
CA THR A 419 19.89 6.05 2.50
C THR A 419 19.37 5.78 1.08
N PRO A 420 18.33 6.51 0.63
CA PRO A 420 17.85 6.45 -0.75
C PRO A 420 18.97 6.57 -1.80
N GLU A 421 19.84 7.56 -1.66
CA GLU A 421 20.99 7.77 -2.57
C GLU A 421 21.87 6.51 -2.64
N TYR A 422 22.24 5.95 -1.49
CA TYR A 422 23.08 4.76 -1.43
C TYR A 422 22.41 3.54 -2.04
N VAL A 423 21.14 3.26 -1.71
CA VAL A 423 20.46 2.05 -2.19
C VAL A 423 20.14 2.13 -3.68
N ARG A 424 19.79 3.32 -4.19
CA ARG A 424 19.58 3.56 -5.64
C ARG A 424 20.87 3.36 -6.43
N GLU A 425 22.02 3.79 -5.90
CA GLU A 425 23.32 3.61 -6.57
C GLU A 425 23.85 2.16 -6.50
N ASN A 426 23.78 1.53 -5.32
CA ASN A 426 24.46 0.26 -5.07
C ASN A 426 23.61 -0.97 -5.36
N TYR A 427 22.29 -0.83 -5.30
CA TYR A 427 21.34 -1.93 -5.50
C TYR A 427 20.24 -1.62 -6.53
N PRO A 428 20.54 -0.99 -7.69
CA PRO A 428 19.53 -0.59 -8.68
C PRO A 428 18.76 -1.78 -9.29
N ASN A 429 19.34 -2.98 -9.23
CA ASN A 429 18.76 -4.20 -9.77
C ASN A 429 17.98 -5.02 -8.74
N SER A 430 17.78 -4.51 -7.52
CA SER A 430 16.87 -5.12 -6.57
C SER A 430 15.45 -5.13 -7.13
N PHE A 431 14.69 -6.14 -6.74
CA PHE A 431 13.31 -6.34 -7.12
C PHE A 431 12.56 -7.11 -6.05
N VAL A 432 11.24 -6.92 -6.02
CA VAL A 432 10.31 -7.80 -5.31
C VAL A 432 9.45 -8.54 -6.32
N LYS A 433 9.11 -9.79 -6.00
CA LYS A 433 8.13 -10.56 -6.77
C LYS A 433 6.97 -10.94 -5.87
N PHE A 434 5.77 -10.60 -6.31
CA PHE A 434 4.52 -11.10 -5.73
C PHE A 434 3.91 -12.09 -6.71
N SER A 435 3.49 -13.25 -6.24
CA SER A 435 2.92 -14.27 -7.13
C SER A 435 1.86 -15.10 -6.42
N ASN A 436 1.09 -15.88 -7.18
CA ASN A 436 0.13 -16.84 -6.62
C ASN A 436 -0.86 -16.21 -5.62
N ILE A 437 -1.30 -14.99 -5.90
CA ILE A 437 -2.21 -14.23 -5.04
C ILE A 437 -3.57 -14.92 -5.02
N SER A 438 -4.07 -15.23 -3.82
CA SER A 438 -5.36 -15.88 -3.63
C SER A 438 -6.15 -15.30 -2.46
N ALA A 439 -7.47 -15.41 -2.56
CA ALA A 439 -8.40 -15.13 -1.48
C ALA A 439 -9.36 -16.30 -1.29
N ALA A 440 -9.64 -16.65 -0.03
CA ALA A 440 -10.55 -17.73 0.34
C ALA A 440 -11.39 -17.33 1.56
N ALA A 441 -12.54 -17.95 1.76
CA ALA A 441 -13.20 -17.91 3.07
C ALA A 441 -12.35 -18.66 4.10
N THR A 442 -12.23 -18.16 5.33
CA THR A 442 -11.59 -18.93 6.40
C THR A 442 -12.46 -20.14 6.72
N SER A 443 -11.94 -21.35 6.48
CA SER A 443 -12.65 -22.55 6.91
C SER A 443 -12.89 -22.47 8.43
N SER A 444 -14.14 -22.63 8.86
CA SER A 444 -14.65 -22.49 10.24
C SER A 444 -14.05 -23.50 11.26
N ALA A 445 -12.95 -24.13 10.92
CA ALA A 445 -12.39 -25.23 11.64
C ALA A 445 -11.32 -24.70 12.62
N GLY A 446 -11.66 -24.73 13.91
CA GLY A 446 -10.90 -24.14 15.02
C GLY A 446 -9.42 -24.60 15.13
N PRO A 447 -8.68 -24.12 16.14
CA PRO A 447 -7.23 -24.27 16.24
C PRO A 447 -6.84 -25.76 16.26
N GLY A 448 -6.43 -26.28 15.09
CA GLY A 448 -6.06 -27.69 14.91
C GLY A 448 -6.73 -28.42 13.74
N ALA A 449 -7.66 -27.80 13.00
CA ALA A 449 -8.08 -28.35 11.73
C ALA A 449 -6.98 -28.16 10.67
N GLN A 450 -6.80 -29.14 9.80
CA GLN A 450 -5.90 -29.05 8.66
C GLN A 450 -6.30 -27.83 7.82
N GLN A 451 -5.58 -26.72 8.04
CA GLN A 451 -5.64 -25.52 7.22
C GLN A 451 -5.45 -25.99 5.78
N THR A 452 -6.44 -25.75 4.95
CA THR A 452 -6.36 -26.00 3.53
C THR A 452 -5.32 -25.05 2.97
N THR A 453 -4.06 -25.46 2.98
CA THR A 453 -3.25 -25.26 1.78
C THR A 453 -4.05 -25.94 0.68
N ALA A 454 -4.95 -25.19 0.04
CA ALA A 454 -5.40 -25.51 -1.30
C ALA A 454 -4.12 -25.49 -2.11
N THR A 455 -3.41 -26.63 -2.13
CA THR A 455 -2.15 -26.79 -2.82
C THR A 455 -2.43 -26.35 -4.25
N LEU A 456 -1.89 -25.19 -4.62
CA LEU A 456 -1.77 -24.75 -6.00
C LEU A 456 -0.87 -25.79 -6.69
N THR A 457 -1.48 -26.87 -7.18
CA THR A 457 -0.80 -27.91 -7.96
C THR A 457 -0.66 -27.51 -9.40
#